data_AF-A0A7S2RYP0-F1
#
_entry.id   AF-A0A7S2RYP0-F1
#
_cell.length_a   1.000
_cell.length_b   1.000
_cell.length_c   1.000
_cell.angle_alpha   90.00
_cell.angle_beta   90.00
_cell.angle_gamma   90.00
#
_symmetry.space_group_name_H-M   'P 1'
#
loop_
_entity.id
_entity.type
_entity.pdbx_description
1 polymer ?
#
loop_
_entity_poly.entity_id
_entity_poly.type
_entity_poly.pdbx_seq_one_letter_code
_entity_poly.pdbx_strand_id
1 'polypeptide(L)'
;MASRSLTDQFTKLRSERRRKYSGSASGSGSERSLGGSALLGEGGASSEDYVEGGVKHILPPAWVDTVEEVEDCLRDIERRIEALKELHRKKLMVTFDEEGEQAKEREIEATAKGITSTFRKAERVLKSITSDTDFTSTDADSKIRSNMVRTLASRLQQASVTFRRTQKDYLKQRAAQKNVVHPAPG
;
A
#
# COMPACT_ATOMS: atom_id res chain seq x y z
N MET A 1 -15.91 3.02 -25.83
CA MET A 1 -14.67 2.71 -26.59
C MET A 1 -14.42 1.22 -26.47
N ALA A 2 -14.25 0.52 -27.59
CA ALA A 2 -13.94 -0.91 -27.59
C ALA A 2 -12.41 -1.09 -27.56
N SER A 3 -11.88 -1.84 -26.59
CA SER A 3 -10.47 -2.25 -26.57
C SER A 3 -10.34 -3.70 -27.05
N ARG A 4 -9.30 -3.99 -27.84
CA ARG A 4 -8.97 -5.34 -28.30
C ARG A 4 -7.69 -5.81 -27.60
N SER A 5 -7.77 -6.91 -26.85
CA SER A 5 -6.61 -7.51 -26.20
C SER A 5 -5.79 -8.30 -27.23
N LEU A 6 -4.53 -7.91 -27.43
CA LEU A 6 -3.57 -8.59 -28.31
C LEU A 6 -2.58 -9.45 -27.53
N THR A 7 -2.76 -9.58 -26.22
CA THR A 7 -1.84 -10.30 -25.32
C THR A 7 -1.67 -11.75 -25.74
N ASP A 8 -2.75 -12.44 -26.14
CA ASP A 8 -2.69 -13.85 -26.55
C ASP A 8 -1.94 -14.07 -27.88
N GLN A 9 -2.12 -13.15 -28.83
CA GLN A 9 -1.39 -13.20 -30.10
C GLN A 9 0.10 -12.93 -29.85
N PHE A 10 0.42 -11.97 -28.98
CA PHE A 10 1.78 -11.66 -28.58
C PHE A 10 2.47 -12.82 -27.86
N THR A 11 1.82 -13.45 -26.89
CA THR A 11 2.39 -14.59 -26.13
C THR A 11 2.66 -15.77 -27.04
N LYS A 12 1.73 -16.07 -27.98
CA LYS A 12 1.91 -17.10 -29.00
C LYS A 12 3.15 -16.82 -29.85
N LEU A 13 3.24 -15.65 -30.48
CA LEU A 13 4.38 -15.27 -31.32
C LEU A 13 5.71 -15.25 -30.56
N ARG A 14 5.71 -14.81 -29.30
CA ARG A 14 6.89 -14.83 -28.42
C ARG A 14 7.34 -16.26 -28.13
N SER A 15 6.41 -17.17 -27.83
CA SER A 15 6.71 -18.58 -27.55
C SER A 15 7.23 -19.32 -28.79
N GLU A 16 6.65 -19.05 -29.96
CA GLU A 16 7.06 -19.61 -31.26
C GLU A 16 8.47 -19.17 -31.64
N ARG A 17 8.78 -17.86 -31.49
CA ARG A 17 10.13 -17.34 -31.74
C ARG A 17 11.14 -17.92 -30.75
N ARG A 18 10.79 -18.07 -29.46
CA ARG A 18 11.66 -18.70 -28.46
C ARG A 18 11.98 -20.16 -28.81
N ARG A 19 10.97 -20.96 -29.20
CA ARG A 19 11.17 -22.36 -29.62
C ARG A 19 12.06 -22.48 -30.86
N LYS A 20 11.89 -21.58 -31.84
CA LYS A 20 12.69 -21.57 -33.08
C LYS A 20 14.19 -21.33 -32.85
N TYR A 21 14.55 -20.53 -31.85
CA TYR A 21 15.94 -20.19 -31.54
C TYR A 21 16.54 -20.98 -30.36
N SER A 22 15.73 -21.54 -29.44
CA SER A 22 16.23 -22.39 -28.34
C SER A 22 16.51 -23.84 -28.76
N GLY A 23 15.96 -24.29 -29.89
CA GLY A 23 16.20 -25.64 -30.43
C GLY A 23 17.49 -25.77 -31.25
N SER A 24 18.22 -24.67 -31.49
CA SER A 24 19.42 -24.69 -32.34
C SER A 24 20.73 -24.93 -31.58
N ALA A 25 20.68 -25.13 -30.26
CA ALA A 25 21.84 -25.40 -29.41
C ALA A 25 22.18 -26.90 -29.25
N SER A 26 21.47 -27.82 -29.92
CA SER A 26 21.86 -29.24 -30.01
C SER A 26 21.90 -29.70 -31.46
N GLY A 27 22.87 -29.20 -32.22
CA GLY A 27 23.08 -29.58 -33.61
C GLY A 27 24.51 -29.36 -34.03
N SER A 28 25.33 -30.39 -33.85
CA SER A 28 26.66 -30.53 -34.44
C SER A 28 26.64 -30.20 -35.94
N GLY A 29 27.57 -29.35 -36.40
CA GLY A 29 28.07 -29.42 -37.79
C GLY A 29 28.20 -28.11 -38.55
N SER A 30 29.46 -27.69 -38.69
CA SER A 30 30.07 -27.02 -39.86
C SER A 30 29.64 -25.61 -40.27
N GLU A 31 30.61 -24.70 -40.07
CA GLU A 31 31.04 -23.60 -40.93
C GLU A 31 30.05 -23.07 -41.98
N ARG A 32 29.64 -21.81 -41.78
CA ARG A 32 29.56 -20.78 -42.84
C ARG A 32 29.26 -19.41 -42.27
N SER A 33 30.25 -18.54 -42.40
CA SER A 33 30.16 -17.08 -42.35
C SER A 33 28.94 -16.59 -43.14
N LEU A 34 28.12 -15.73 -42.54
CA LEU A 34 27.55 -14.50 -43.12
C LEU A 34 26.64 -13.78 -42.11
N GLY A 35 27.13 -12.66 -41.60
CA GLY A 35 26.37 -11.43 -41.37
C GLY A 35 25.05 -11.52 -40.62
N GLY A 36 25.10 -11.65 -39.30
CA GLY A 36 23.98 -11.35 -38.42
C GLY A 36 24.52 -10.62 -37.20
N SER A 37 24.59 -9.29 -37.27
CA SER A 37 25.14 -8.41 -36.25
C SER A 37 24.43 -8.64 -34.91
N ALA A 38 24.97 -9.54 -34.08
CA ALA A 38 24.72 -9.56 -32.66
C ALA A 38 25.43 -8.33 -32.10
N LEU A 39 24.66 -7.29 -31.84
CA LEU A 39 25.11 -6.06 -31.20
C LEU A 39 25.40 -6.34 -29.72
N LEU A 40 26.43 -7.14 -29.47
CA LEU A 40 27.09 -7.29 -28.18
C LEU A 40 28.39 -6.51 -28.30
N GLY A 41 28.31 -5.25 -27.87
CA GLY A 41 29.44 -4.33 -27.82
C GLY A 41 30.54 -4.89 -26.93
N GLU A 42 31.68 -5.11 -27.55
CA GLU A 42 32.98 -5.22 -26.91
C GLU A 42 33.35 -3.82 -26.36
N GLY A 43 33.45 -3.69 -25.03
CA GLY A 43 33.84 -2.43 -24.41
C GLY A 43 33.61 -2.41 -22.91
N GLY A 44 34.64 -2.77 -22.15
CA GLY A 44 34.76 -2.42 -20.73
C GLY A 44 34.63 -3.59 -19.77
N ALA A 45 35.76 -4.22 -19.48
CA ALA A 45 35.94 -4.98 -18.24
C ALA A 45 35.77 -4.01 -17.05
N SER A 46 34.63 -4.09 -16.37
CA SER A 46 34.53 -3.72 -14.97
C SER A 46 33.89 -4.90 -14.25
N SER A 47 34.57 -5.29 -13.18
CA SER A 47 34.27 -6.42 -12.31
C SER A 47 32.80 -6.45 -11.87
N GLU A 48 32.32 -7.68 -11.66
CA GLU A 48 31.14 -8.09 -10.89
C GLU A 48 29.85 -8.41 -11.66
N ASP A 49 29.50 -9.71 -11.57
CA ASP A 49 28.18 -10.33 -11.67
C ASP A 49 27.63 -10.67 -13.08
N TYR A 50 28.18 -11.75 -13.65
CA TYR A 50 27.53 -12.53 -14.70
C TYR A 50 26.64 -13.61 -14.06
N VAL A 51 25.33 -13.39 -14.02
CA VAL A 51 24.35 -14.48 -13.91
C VAL A 51 23.67 -14.67 -15.26
N GLU A 52 24.02 -15.77 -15.90
CA GLU A 52 23.47 -16.29 -17.14
C GLU A 52 21.99 -16.72 -16.92
N GLY A 53 21.07 -16.17 -17.71
CA GLY A 53 19.73 -16.75 -17.93
C GLY A 53 18.62 -16.49 -16.91
N GLY A 54 18.88 -15.87 -15.76
CA GLY A 54 17.86 -15.48 -14.79
C GLY A 54 17.40 -14.04 -14.99
N VAL A 55 16.11 -13.75 -14.86
CA VAL A 55 15.64 -12.38 -14.60
C VAL A 55 16.51 -11.86 -13.45
N LYS A 56 17.34 -10.84 -13.69
CA LYS A 56 18.00 -10.13 -12.59
C LYS A 56 16.87 -9.73 -11.65
N HIS A 57 16.75 -10.42 -10.52
CA HIS A 57 15.81 -10.06 -9.47
C HIS A 57 16.34 -8.75 -8.91
N ILE A 58 16.02 -7.65 -9.59
CA ILE A 58 16.23 -6.30 -9.08
C ILE A 58 15.34 -6.27 -7.85
N LEU A 59 15.98 -6.37 -6.68
CA LEU A 59 15.30 -6.20 -5.42
C LEU A 59 14.53 -4.88 -5.49
N PRO A 60 13.26 -4.86 -5.09
CA PRO A 60 12.52 -3.61 -4.96
C PRO A 60 13.35 -2.61 -4.14
N PRO A 61 13.30 -1.31 -4.47
CA PRO A 61 13.98 -0.31 -3.67
C PRO A 61 13.57 -0.41 -2.19
N ALA A 62 14.50 -0.15 -1.26
CA ALA A 62 14.22 -0.27 0.19
C ALA A 62 13.04 0.59 0.68
N TRP A 63 12.74 1.71 -0.02
CA TRP A 63 11.56 2.51 0.27
C TRP A 63 10.23 1.79 0.00
N VAL A 64 10.21 0.70 -0.77
CA VAL A 64 9.02 -0.11 -1.02
C VAL A 64 8.55 -0.81 0.26
N ASP A 65 9.49 -1.34 1.05
CA ASP A 65 9.16 -2.00 2.33
C ASP A 65 8.55 -1.00 3.34
N THR A 66 9.07 0.23 3.37
CA THR A 66 8.51 1.29 4.21
C THR A 66 7.14 1.77 3.72
N VAL A 67 6.87 1.70 2.42
CA VAL A 67 5.53 1.93 1.87
C VAL A 67 4.56 0.84 2.33
N GLU A 68 4.96 -0.43 2.30
CA GLU A 68 4.15 -1.53 2.81
C GLU A 68 3.81 -1.34 4.30
N GLU A 69 4.77 -0.88 5.12
CA GLU A 69 4.50 -0.55 6.53
C GLU A 69 3.44 0.56 6.69
N VAL A 70 3.48 1.61 5.84
CA VAL A 70 2.44 2.66 5.87
C VAL A 70 1.08 2.09 5.46
N GLU A 71 1.04 1.21 4.46
CA GLU A 71 -0.20 0.55 4.06
C GLU A 71 -0.76 -0.35 5.16
N ASP A 72 0.08 -1.06 5.90
CA ASP A 72 -0.34 -1.81 7.08
C ASP A 72 -0.93 -0.93 8.17
N CYS A 73 -0.29 0.22 8.43
CA CYS A 73 -0.82 1.19 9.37
C CYS A 73 -2.19 1.73 8.91
N LEU A 74 -2.37 2.00 7.61
CA LEU A 74 -3.65 2.42 7.04
C LEU A 74 -4.73 1.35 7.20
N ARG A 75 -4.41 0.09 6.89
CA ARG A 75 -5.33 -1.05 7.08
C ARG A 75 -5.76 -1.19 8.55
N ASP A 76 -4.81 -1.05 9.48
CA ASP A 76 -5.11 -1.08 10.92
C ASP A 76 -6.01 0.09 11.35
N ILE A 77 -5.74 1.31 10.86
CA ILE A 77 -6.57 2.50 11.11
C ILE A 77 -8.00 2.26 10.63
N GLU A 78 -8.19 1.84 9.39
CA GLU A 78 -9.51 1.60 8.79
C GLU A 78 -10.29 0.54 9.58
N ARG A 79 -9.64 -0.59 9.90
CA ARG A 79 -10.24 -1.66 10.73
C ARG A 79 -10.68 -1.15 12.10
N ARG A 80 -9.84 -0.37 12.78
CA ARG A 80 -10.15 0.17 14.11
C ARG A 80 -11.25 1.23 14.04
N ILE A 81 -11.32 2.02 12.97
CA ILE A 81 -12.43 2.97 12.75
C ILE A 81 -13.76 2.22 12.64
N GLU A 82 -13.82 1.10 11.90
CA GLU A 82 -15.05 0.29 11.81
C GLU A 82 -15.39 -0.36 13.16
N ALA A 83 -14.41 -0.90 13.89
CA ALA A 83 -14.64 -1.43 15.24
C ALA A 83 -15.17 -0.35 16.19
N LEU A 84 -14.63 0.87 16.12
CA LEU A 84 -15.09 2.02 16.89
C LEU A 84 -16.54 2.40 16.56
N LYS A 85 -16.94 2.38 15.27
CA LYS A 85 -18.33 2.62 14.88
C LYS A 85 -19.28 1.61 15.50
N GLU A 86 -18.90 0.33 15.51
CA GLU A 86 -19.71 -0.72 16.15
C GLU A 86 -19.80 -0.53 17.67
N LEU A 87 -18.71 -0.14 18.34
CA LEU A 87 -18.74 0.22 19.76
C LEU A 87 -19.65 1.42 20.02
N HIS A 88 -19.56 2.48 19.21
CA HIS A 88 -20.45 3.64 19.30
C HIS A 88 -21.92 3.25 19.13
N ARG A 89 -22.24 2.40 18.15
CA ARG A 89 -23.61 1.91 17.92
C ARG A 89 -24.11 1.09 19.12
N LYS A 90 -23.30 0.15 19.63
CA LYS A 90 -23.64 -0.65 20.82
C LYS A 90 -23.85 0.22 22.05
N LYS A 91 -23.12 1.33 22.17
CA LYS A 91 -23.26 2.29 23.27
C LYS A 91 -24.52 3.13 23.22
N LEU A 92 -24.93 3.51 22.02
CA LEU A 92 -26.15 4.29 21.83
C LEU A 92 -27.42 3.44 22.00
N MET A 93 -27.30 2.11 22.01
CA MET A 93 -28.39 1.24 22.41
C MET A 93 -28.59 1.36 23.93
N VAL A 94 -29.81 1.72 24.34
CA VAL A 94 -30.18 1.87 25.76
C VAL A 94 -29.94 0.54 26.47
N THR A 95 -28.97 0.49 27.37
CA THR A 95 -28.71 -0.65 28.25
C THR A 95 -28.80 -0.21 29.69
N PHE A 96 -29.64 -0.85 30.51
CA PHE A 96 -29.88 -0.52 31.92
C PHE A 96 -28.75 -0.94 32.89
N ASP A 97 -27.57 -1.30 32.38
CA ASP A 97 -26.44 -1.76 33.18
C ASP A 97 -25.37 -0.67 33.29
N GLU A 98 -25.40 0.10 34.39
CA GLU A 98 -24.50 1.23 34.64
C GLU A 98 -23.03 0.82 34.77
N GLU A 99 -22.72 -0.37 35.29
CA GLU A 99 -21.35 -0.88 35.41
C GLU A 99 -20.78 -1.29 34.05
N GLY A 100 -21.59 -1.98 33.23
CA GLY A 100 -21.27 -2.28 31.84
C GLY A 100 -21.13 -1.02 30.97
N GLU A 101 -21.76 0.09 31.36
CA GLU A 101 -21.58 1.36 30.66
C GLU A 101 -20.19 1.98 30.87
N GLN A 102 -19.66 2.01 32.09
CA GLN A 102 -18.34 2.60 32.29
C GLN A 102 -17.23 1.80 31.57
N ALA A 103 -17.32 0.47 31.56
CA ALA A 103 -16.37 -0.40 30.88
C ALA A 103 -16.32 -0.15 29.36
N LYS A 104 -17.49 -0.07 28.71
CA LYS A 104 -17.59 0.20 27.26
C LYS A 104 -17.09 1.61 26.88
N GLU A 105 -17.22 2.61 27.76
CA GLU A 105 -16.68 3.97 27.50
C GLU A 105 -15.16 3.98 27.55
N ARG A 106 -14.56 3.26 28.51
CA ARG A 106 -13.10 3.05 28.58
C ARG A 106 -12.58 2.34 27.33
N GLU A 107 -13.31 1.35 26.82
CA GLU A 107 -12.95 0.64 25.57
C GLU A 107 -12.96 1.57 24.34
N ILE A 108 -13.96 2.46 24.24
CA ILE A 108 -14.02 3.49 23.19
C ILE A 108 -12.83 4.44 23.28
N GLU A 109 -12.51 4.94 24.48
CA GLU A 109 -11.39 5.86 24.67
C GLU A 109 -10.05 5.19 24.34
N ALA A 110 -9.85 3.94 24.79
CA ALA A 110 -8.67 3.15 24.47
C ALA A 110 -8.53 2.92 22.95
N THR A 111 -9.63 2.58 22.27
CA THR A 111 -9.65 2.38 20.82
C THR A 111 -9.34 3.67 20.08
N ALA A 112 -9.94 4.80 20.48
CA ALA A 112 -9.69 6.11 19.91
C ALA A 112 -8.22 6.55 20.08
N LYS A 113 -7.65 6.37 21.29
CA LYS A 113 -6.22 6.62 21.55
C LYS A 113 -5.33 5.73 20.68
N GLY A 114 -5.66 4.45 20.56
CA GLY A 114 -4.99 3.50 19.67
C GLY A 114 -4.95 4.00 18.22
N ILE A 115 -6.10 4.40 17.66
CA ILE A 115 -6.20 4.98 16.31
C ILE A 115 -5.29 6.19 16.15
N THR A 116 -5.30 7.14 17.11
CA THR A 116 -4.43 8.32 17.04
C THR A 116 -2.93 7.98 17.10
N SER A 117 -2.58 6.93 17.84
CA SER A 117 -1.20 6.43 17.88
C SER A 117 -0.78 5.86 16.53
N THR A 118 -1.64 5.05 15.91
CA THR A 118 -1.38 4.49 14.58
C THR A 118 -1.28 5.58 13.51
N PHE A 119 -2.10 6.64 13.56
CA PHE A 119 -1.95 7.81 12.69
C PHE A 119 -0.56 8.45 12.82
N ARG A 120 -0.10 8.70 14.05
CA ARG A 120 1.24 9.27 14.30
C ARG A 120 2.36 8.34 13.82
N LYS A 121 2.17 7.02 13.95
CA LYS A 121 3.10 6.02 13.40
C LYS A 121 3.17 6.14 11.88
N ALA A 122 2.02 6.09 11.21
CA ALA A 122 1.93 6.22 9.75
C ALA A 122 2.56 7.52 9.24
N GLU A 123 2.31 8.66 9.89
CA GLU A 123 2.93 9.94 9.54
C GLU A 123 4.45 9.94 9.68
N ARG A 124 4.99 9.27 10.72
CA ARG A 124 6.43 9.18 10.95
C ARG A 124 7.12 8.35 9.86
N VAL A 125 6.54 7.18 9.54
CA VAL A 125 7.06 6.29 8.48
C VAL A 125 6.92 6.95 7.10
N LEU A 126 5.80 7.64 6.86
CA LEU A 126 5.61 8.38 5.61
C LEU A 126 6.63 9.52 5.43
N LYS A 127 7.03 10.18 6.52
CA LYS A 127 8.09 11.19 6.50
C LYS A 127 9.47 10.57 6.26
N SER A 128 9.77 9.38 6.80
CA SER A 128 11.07 8.74 6.55
C SER A 128 11.26 8.41 5.06
N ILE A 129 10.19 7.99 4.36
CA ILE A 129 10.21 7.78 2.90
C ILE A 129 10.62 9.04 2.14
N THR A 130 10.20 10.22 2.60
CA THR A 130 10.56 11.50 1.95
C THR A 130 11.98 11.97 2.25
N SER A 131 12.53 11.59 3.41
CA SER A 131 13.90 11.94 3.79
C SER A 131 14.95 10.97 3.27
N ASP A 132 14.56 9.74 2.90
CA ASP A 132 15.46 8.78 2.27
C ASP A 132 15.85 9.24 0.87
N THR A 133 17.02 9.85 0.79
CA THR A 133 17.70 10.17 -0.46
C THR A 133 18.72 9.08 -0.75
N ASP A 134 18.25 7.91 -1.21
CA ASP A 134 19.14 6.86 -1.70
C ASP A 134 20.00 7.43 -2.85
N PHE A 135 21.33 7.43 -2.67
CA PHE A 135 22.31 7.96 -3.64
C PHE A 135 22.30 7.23 -5.00
N THR A 136 21.59 6.09 -5.10
CA THR A 136 21.47 5.27 -6.31
C THR A 136 20.15 5.49 -7.07
N SER A 137 19.31 6.43 -6.62
CA SER A 137 17.96 6.63 -7.20
C SER A 137 18.02 7.32 -8.57
N THR A 138 17.33 6.75 -9.57
CA THR A 138 17.11 7.44 -10.86
C THR A 138 16.04 8.54 -10.69
N ASP A 139 16.04 9.58 -11.55
CA ASP A 139 14.97 10.60 -11.58
C ASP A 139 13.55 9.99 -11.71
N ALA A 140 13.44 8.87 -12.43
CA ALA A 140 12.22 8.09 -12.53
C ALA A 140 11.77 7.51 -11.16
N ASP A 141 12.70 6.95 -10.39
CA ASP A 141 12.41 6.37 -9.08
C ASP A 141 11.98 7.45 -8.08
N SER A 142 12.63 8.61 -8.13
CA SER A 142 12.23 9.79 -7.33
C SER A 142 10.79 10.22 -7.63
N LYS A 143 10.41 10.25 -8.91
CA LYS A 143 9.03 10.55 -9.32
C LYS A 143 8.04 9.51 -8.80
N ILE A 144 8.35 8.23 -8.96
CA ILE A 144 7.51 7.13 -8.47
C ILE A 144 7.31 7.25 -6.95
N ARG A 145 8.40 7.44 -6.19
CA ARG A 145 8.38 7.63 -4.75
C ARG A 145 7.49 8.81 -4.35
N SER A 146 7.67 9.97 -4.99
CA SER A 146 6.87 11.17 -4.70
C SER A 146 5.37 10.96 -4.96
N ASN A 147 5.03 10.24 -6.02
CA ASN A 147 3.63 9.92 -6.35
C ASN A 147 3.04 8.95 -5.34
N MET A 148 3.79 7.92 -4.93
CA MET A 148 3.37 7.00 -3.88
C MET A 148 3.13 7.70 -2.54
N VAL A 149 4.07 8.56 -2.11
CA VAL A 149 3.90 9.37 -0.89
C VAL A 149 2.64 10.22 -0.96
N ARG A 150 2.38 10.91 -2.10
CA ARG A 150 1.17 11.73 -2.27
C ARG A 150 -0.10 10.88 -2.16
N THR A 151 -0.13 9.71 -2.80
CA THR A 151 -1.28 8.81 -2.74
C THR A 151 -1.55 8.31 -1.32
N LEU A 152 -0.50 7.90 -0.60
CA LEU A 152 -0.60 7.44 0.79
C LEU A 152 -1.02 8.57 1.72
N ALA A 153 -0.46 9.77 1.56
CA ALA A 153 -0.85 10.96 2.32
C ALA A 153 -2.33 11.29 2.12
N SER A 154 -2.82 11.22 0.88
CA SER A 154 -4.23 11.45 0.55
C SER A 154 -5.14 10.43 1.24
N ARG A 155 -4.79 9.13 1.18
CA ARG A 155 -5.54 8.06 1.89
C ARG A 155 -5.54 8.28 3.40
N LEU A 156 -4.39 8.63 3.98
CA LEU A 156 -4.26 8.91 5.42
C LEU A 156 -5.13 10.10 5.84
N GLN A 157 -5.14 11.16 5.03
CA GLN A 157 -5.99 12.32 5.26
C GLN A 157 -7.49 11.95 5.17
N GLN A 158 -7.89 11.13 4.20
CA GLN A 158 -9.27 10.66 4.07
C GLN A 158 -9.69 9.83 5.28
N ALA A 159 -8.86 8.89 5.74
CA ALA A 159 -9.10 8.13 6.95
C ALA A 159 -9.22 9.04 8.19
N SER A 160 -8.39 10.08 8.29
CA SER A 160 -8.43 11.07 9.36
C SER A 160 -9.74 11.87 9.37
N VAL A 161 -10.23 12.29 8.20
CA VAL A 161 -11.53 12.96 8.05
C VAL A 161 -12.67 12.04 8.49
N THR A 162 -12.67 10.78 8.04
CA THR A 162 -13.67 9.78 8.44
C THR A 162 -13.68 9.56 9.95
N PHE A 163 -12.51 9.39 10.57
CA PHE A 163 -12.38 9.22 12.01
C PHE A 163 -12.96 10.42 12.78
N ARG A 164 -12.58 11.65 12.41
CA ARG A 164 -13.11 12.87 13.05
C ARG A 164 -14.63 12.98 12.90
N ARG A 165 -15.17 12.59 11.74
CA ARG A 165 -16.62 12.59 11.50
C ARG A 165 -17.33 11.57 12.39
N THR A 166 -16.82 10.34 12.48
CA THR A 166 -17.37 9.29 13.36
C THR A 166 -17.39 9.73 14.84
N GLN A 167 -16.32 10.38 15.31
CA GLN A 167 -16.26 10.92 16.68
C GLN A 167 -17.28 12.04 16.90
N LYS A 168 -17.36 13.00 15.97
CA LYS A 168 -18.32 14.11 16.04
C LYS A 168 -19.77 13.62 16.07
N ASP A 169 -20.11 12.66 15.23
CA ASP A 169 -21.47 12.12 15.12
C ASP A 169 -21.87 11.36 16.41
N TYR A 170 -20.95 10.60 17.00
CA TYR A 170 -21.18 9.94 18.29
C TYR A 170 -21.42 10.93 19.43
N LEU A 171 -20.58 11.96 19.56
CA LEU A 171 -20.74 12.98 20.61
C LEU A 171 -22.08 13.71 20.49
N LYS A 172 -22.54 14.00 19.26
CA LYS A 172 -23.86 14.61 19.00
C LYS A 172 -25.00 13.69 19.44
N GLN A 173 -24.96 12.42 19.06
CA GLN A 173 -26.00 11.44 19.41
C GLN A 173 -26.06 11.21 20.92
N ARG A 174 -24.90 11.12 21.58
CA ARG A 174 -24.82 11.01 23.03
C ARG A 174 -25.38 12.22 23.76
N ALA A 175 -25.11 13.43 23.26
CA ALA A 175 -25.69 14.66 23.82
C ALA A 175 -27.22 14.71 23.65
N ALA A 176 -27.73 14.26 22.50
CA ALA A 176 -29.17 14.17 22.25
C ALA A 176 -29.86 13.19 23.22
N GLN A 177 -29.26 12.02 23.49
CA GLN A 177 -29.80 11.06 24.46
C GLN A 177 -29.90 11.64 25.87
N LYS A 178 -28.88 12.37 26.33
CA LYS A 178 -28.92 13.03 27.65
C LYS A 178 -30.06 14.05 27.77
N ASN A 179 -30.34 14.80 26.70
CA ASN A 179 -31.42 15.80 26.70
C ASN A 179 -32.82 15.16 26.70
N VAL A 180 -32.97 13.98 26.09
CA VAL A 180 -34.26 13.24 26.11
C VAL A 180 -34.55 12.61 27.47
N VAL A 181 -33.52 12.16 28.19
CA VAL A 181 -33.68 11.48 29.49
C VAL A 181 -33.93 12.46 30.65
N HIS A 182 -33.55 13.74 30.52
CA HIS A 182 -33.77 14.77 31.54
C HIS A 182 -34.69 15.90 31.00
N PRO A 183 -36.03 15.75 31.03
CA PRO A 183 -36.91 16.88 30.80
C PRO A 183 -36.74 17.92 31.91
N ALA A 184 -36.65 19.19 31.52
CA ALA A 184 -36.47 20.32 32.42
C ALA A 184 -37.56 20.36 33.51
N PRO A 185 -37.23 20.62 34.79
CA PRO A 185 -38.23 20.96 35.78
C PRO A 185 -38.82 22.33 35.40
N GLY A 186 -40.11 22.33 35.08
CA GLY A 186 -40.91 23.55 34.88
C GLY A 186 -41.24 24.23 36.20
#